data_AF-A0A4Y2DF70-F1
#
_entry.id   AF-A0A4Y2DF70-F1
#
_cell.length_a   1.000
_cell.length_b   1.000
_cell.length_c   1.000
_cell.angle_alpha   90.00
_cell.angle_beta   90.00
_cell.angle_gamma   90.00
#
_symmetry.space_group_name_H-M   'P 1'
#
loop_
_entity.id
_entity.type
_entity.pdbx_description
1 polymer ?
#
loop_
_entity_poly.entity_id
_entity_poly.type
_entity_poly.pdbx_seq_one_letter_code
_entity_poly.pdbx_strand_id
1 'polypeptide(L)'
;MESCQGKKDEDLLEIPLKSIMEKENLKYLDVGHEANKILSSIEAAAKQCFKLDAQNFYFSVTSYLLKKLPLKNQLLKSMQVLRPVARKEPVNKIIGVVKRLTKNAVRSRRKWTKSLMNGEFASDEEIKEEWSVEKQPDEDMLQWENIDAYWGNVLCLNDINIGGKRYYHLSKIVKAALCLSHRQAPVGRGFSVNKRMMSYRARMAQTTIVGLRLIKDSVKKENISETVITKEMINFYREARSKYKAELLENESKEKKLDIVKKVPECV
;
A
#
# COMPACT_ATOMS: atom_id res chain seq x y z
N MET A 1 25.58 9.36 13.86
CA MET A 1 24.54 9.69 12.85
C MET A 1 25.00 10.69 11.76
N GLU A 2 26.30 10.94 11.58
CA GLU A 2 26.83 11.83 10.52
C GLU A 2 26.91 11.18 9.12
N SER A 3 26.80 9.85 9.04
CA SER A 3 27.01 9.06 7.80
C SER A 3 26.03 9.36 6.65
N CYS A 4 24.91 10.01 6.92
CA CYS A 4 23.83 10.20 5.94
C CYS A 4 23.52 11.67 5.60
N GLN A 5 24.21 12.64 6.21
CA GLN A 5 24.02 14.06 5.87
C GLN A 5 24.64 14.37 4.50
N GLY A 6 23.84 14.91 3.57
CA GLY A 6 24.29 15.36 2.24
C GLY A 6 24.29 14.30 1.13
N LYS A 7 23.89 13.06 1.42
CA LYS A 7 23.80 11.97 0.45
C LYS A 7 22.55 12.10 -0.44
N LYS A 8 22.72 11.97 -1.76
CA LYS A 8 21.62 11.92 -2.74
C LYS A 8 20.91 10.56 -2.67
N ASP A 9 19.70 10.46 -3.24
CA ASP A 9 18.87 9.25 -3.21
C ASP A 9 19.58 7.96 -3.68
N GLU A 10 20.57 8.09 -4.56
CA GLU A 10 21.36 6.96 -5.08
C GLU A 10 22.44 6.49 -4.10
N ASP A 11 22.99 7.40 -3.29
CA ASP A 11 24.01 7.13 -2.28
C ASP A 11 23.43 6.32 -1.09
N LEU A 12 22.09 6.29 -0.95
CA LEU A 12 21.39 5.41 -0.01
C LEU A 12 21.56 3.92 -0.35
N LEU A 13 21.76 3.59 -1.62
CA LEU A 13 21.98 2.21 -2.07
C LEU A 13 23.41 1.73 -1.85
N GLU A 14 24.34 2.67 -1.63
CA GLU A 14 25.77 2.42 -1.45
C GLU A 14 26.17 2.48 0.03
N ILE A 15 25.21 2.66 0.94
CA ILE A 15 25.47 2.65 2.38
C ILE A 15 26.11 1.31 2.75
N PRO A 16 27.37 1.30 3.23
CA PRO A 16 28.04 0.07 3.61
C PRO A 16 27.51 -0.39 4.97
N LEU A 17 26.29 -0.93 4.99
CA LEU A 17 25.57 -1.36 6.19
C LEU A 17 26.42 -2.25 7.09
N LYS A 18 27.17 -3.20 6.50
CA LYS A 18 28.09 -4.06 7.25
C LYS A 18 29.16 -3.25 7.97
N SER A 19 29.84 -2.34 7.26
CA SER A 19 30.92 -1.54 7.86
C SER A 19 30.40 -0.57 8.93
N ILE A 20 29.20 -0.01 8.75
CA ILE A 20 28.59 0.89 9.73
C ILE A 20 28.21 0.11 10.98
N MET A 21 27.62 -1.07 10.85
CA MET A 21 27.20 -1.86 12.00
C MET A 21 28.36 -2.58 12.69
N GLU A 22 29.43 -2.91 11.97
CA GLU A 22 30.68 -3.40 12.56
C GLU A 22 31.47 -2.28 13.28
N LYS A 23 31.39 -1.03 12.81
CA LYS A 23 32.03 0.14 13.46
C LYS A 23 31.20 0.74 14.60
N GLU A 24 29.88 0.73 14.50
CA GLU A 24 29.01 1.24 15.57
C GLU A 24 28.95 0.22 16.71
N ASN A 25 29.64 0.56 17.80
CA ASN A 25 29.61 -0.22 19.04
C ASN A 25 28.16 -0.49 19.50
N LEU A 26 27.90 -1.67 20.07
CA LEU A 26 26.65 -2.09 20.75
C LEU A 26 26.15 -1.09 21.84
N LYS A 27 26.97 -0.08 22.19
CA LYS A 27 26.63 1.04 23.05
C LYS A 27 25.64 2.02 22.41
N TYR A 28 25.66 2.21 21.09
CA TYR A 28 24.81 3.17 20.38
C TYR A 28 23.49 2.60 19.91
N LEU A 29 23.30 1.27 20.03
CA LEU A 29 22.04 0.62 19.72
C LEU A 29 21.01 0.96 20.80
N ASP A 30 20.13 1.92 20.49
CA ASP A 30 18.99 2.25 21.33
C ASP A 30 17.84 1.27 21.06
N VAL A 31 17.51 0.47 22.06
CA VAL A 31 16.40 -0.50 22.04
C VAL A 31 15.14 0.04 22.74
N GLY A 32 15.18 1.32 23.16
CA GLY A 32 14.09 2.01 23.83
C GLY A 32 14.13 1.88 25.36
N HIS A 33 13.48 2.83 26.04
CA HIS A 33 13.49 2.95 27.50
C HIS A 33 13.01 1.68 28.22
N GLU A 34 11.90 1.09 27.78
CA GLU A 34 11.29 -0.05 28.47
C GLU A 34 12.12 -1.33 28.32
N ALA A 35 12.70 -1.56 27.13
CA ALA A 35 13.62 -2.66 26.90
C ALA A 35 14.91 -2.49 27.72
N ASN A 36 15.44 -1.26 27.81
CA ASN A 36 16.61 -0.98 28.63
C ASN A 36 16.37 -1.22 30.13
N LYS A 37 15.16 -0.92 30.62
CA LYS A 37 14.75 -1.20 32.00
C LYS A 37 14.74 -2.72 32.28
N ILE A 38 14.16 -3.52 31.38
CA ILE A 38 14.15 -4.99 31.50
C ILE A 38 15.57 -5.57 31.37
N LEU A 39 16.40 -5.01 30.50
CA LEU A 39 17.80 -5.43 30.32
C LEU A 39 18.73 -5.00 31.47
N SER A 40 18.26 -4.14 32.39
CA SER A 40 19.04 -3.75 33.58
C SER A 40 19.02 -4.83 34.66
N SER A 41 17.98 -5.66 34.69
CA SER A 41 17.80 -6.76 35.66
C SER A 41 18.30 -8.11 35.16
N ILE A 42 18.91 -8.17 33.97
CA ILE A 42 19.38 -9.40 33.33
C ILE A 42 20.91 -9.46 33.37
N GLU A 43 21.45 -10.68 33.43
CA GLU A 43 22.89 -10.95 33.38
C GLU A 43 23.57 -10.33 32.15
N ALA A 44 24.80 -9.86 32.33
CA ALA A 44 25.55 -9.13 31.30
C ALA A 44 25.72 -9.92 29.98
N ALA A 45 25.92 -11.24 30.06
CA ALA A 45 26.04 -12.11 28.90
C ALA A 45 24.74 -12.17 28.07
N ALA A 46 23.59 -12.34 28.73
CA ALA A 46 22.29 -12.37 28.06
C ALA A 46 21.90 -11.00 27.48
N LYS A 47 22.26 -9.90 28.17
CA LYS A 47 22.13 -8.53 27.65
C LYS A 47 22.94 -8.31 26.38
N GLN A 48 24.14 -8.88 26.32
CA GLN A 48 25.01 -8.79 25.15
C GLN A 48 24.47 -9.62 23.98
N CYS A 49 23.98 -10.83 24.22
CA CYS A 49 23.28 -11.64 23.20
C CYS A 49 22.06 -10.90 22.63
N PHE A 50 21.20 -10.33 23.48
CA PHE A 50 20.03 -9.59 23.01
C PHE A 50 20.41 -8.39 22.11
N LYS A 51 21.45 -7.64 22.48
CA LYS A 51 21.90 -6.50 21.67
C LYS A 51 22.47 -6.94 20.31
N LEU A 52 23.18 -8.07 20.27
CA LEU A 52 23.65 -8.67 19.01
C LEU A 52 22.47 -9.12 18.13
N ASP A 53 21.45 -9.75 18.72
CA ASP A 53 20.25 -10.18 17.99
C ASP A 53 19.46 -8.98 17.44
N ALA A 54 19.28 -7.93 18.26
CA ALA A 54 18.64 -6.70 17.83
C ALA A 54 19.43 -6.04 16.69
N GLN A 55 20.76 -5.99 16.78
CA GLN A 55 21.63 -5.50 15.71
C GLN A 55 21.45 -6.33 14.42
N ASN A 56 21.47 -7.65 14.51
CA ASN A 56 21.24 -8.55 13.39
C ASN A 56 19.86 -8.38 12.75
N PHE A 57 18.83 -8.12 13.58
CA PHE A 57 17.49 -7.80 13.10
C PHE A 57 17.48 -6.50 12.29
N TYR A 58 18.02 -5.41 12.82
CA TYR A 58 18.10 -4.14 12.09
C TYR A 58 18.91 -4.28 10.80
N PHE A 59 20.00 -5.03 10.81
CA PHE A 59 20.79 -5.32 9.61
C PHE A 59 19.94 -6.05 8.56
N SER A 60 19.21 -7.08 8.98
CA SER A 60 18.40 -7.92 8.10
C SER A 60 17.23 -7.13 7.49
N VAL A 61 16.52 -6.35 8.31
CA VAL A 61 15.42 -5.49 7.86
C VAL A 61 15.94 -4.42 6.90
N THR A 62 17.02 -3.72 7.26
CA THR A 62 17.55 -2.64 6.42
C THR A 62 18.12 -3.18 5.11
N SER A 63 18.81 -4.32 5.13
CA SER A 63 19.29 -5.01 3.92
C SER A 63 18.12 -5.45 3.02
N TYR A 64 17.06 -5.99 3.61
CA TYR A 64 15.85 -6.35 2.89
C TYR A 64 15.19 -5.12 2.26
N LEU A 65 15.08 -4.03 3.01
CA LEU A 65 14.56 -2.75 2.52
C LEU A 65 15.43 -2.22 1.38
N LEU A 66 16.75 -2.09 1.52
CA LEU A 66 17.62 -1.65 0.41
C LEU A 66 17.47 -2.51 -0.84
N LYS A 67 17.31 -3.83 -0.71
CA LYS A 67 17.09 -4.74 -1.83
C LYS A 67 15.72 -4.57 -2.51
N LYS A 68 14.70 -4.18 -1.74
CA LYS A 68 13.30 -4.07 -2.20
C LYS A 68 12.83 -2.65 -2.45
N LEU A 69 13.58 -1.66 -1.99
CA LEU A 69 13.30 -0.26 -2.17
C LEU A 69 13.30 0.03 -3.67
N PRO A 70 12.26 0.68 -4.19
CA PRO A 70 12.13 0.92 -5.62
C PRO A 70 12.99 2.11 -6.06
N LEU A 71 14.16 2.33 -5.42
CA LEU A 71 15.08 3.42 -5.75
C LEU A 71 15.65 3.28 -7.16
N LYS A 72 15.84 2.03 -7.64
CA LYS A 72 16.20 1.75 -9.04
C LYS A 72 15.00 1.62 -9.98
N ASN A 73 13.77 1.77 -9.46
CA ASN A 73 12.57 1.58 -10.27
C ASN A 73 12.37 2.77 -11.21
N GLN A 74 12.68 2.53 -12.49
CA GLN A 74 12.58 3.53 -13.54
C GLN A 74 11.17 4.09 -13.72
N LEU A 75 10.13 3.31 -13.42
CA LEU A 75 8.75 3.81 -13.45
C LEU A 75 8.52 4.85 -12.36
N LEU A 76 8.95 4.59 -11.12
CA LEU A 76 8.79 5.53 -10.01
C LEU A 76 9.67 6.78 -10.19
N LYS A 77 10.90 6.62 -10.68
CA LYS A 77 11.73 7.77 -11.06
C LYS A 77 11.02 8.63 -12.12
N SER A 78 10.36 7.98 -13.09
CA SER A 78 9.64 8.69 -14.13
C SER A 78 8.35 9.37 -13.64
N MET A 79 7.75 8.92 -12.55
CA MET A 79 6.59 9.58 -11.93
C MET A 79 6.89 10.92 -11.28
N GLN A 80 8.17 11.26 -11.06
CA GLN A 80 8.55 12.57 -10.53
C GLN A 80 8.06 13.72 -11.42
N VAL A 81 7.83 13.46 -12.70
CA VAL A 81 7.22 14.40 -13.66
C VAL A 81 5.82 14.89 -13.25
N LEU A 82 5.14 14.14 -12.38
CA LEU A 82 3.82 14.53 -11.87
C LEU A 82 3.91 15.65 -10.82
N ARG A 83 5.10 15.98 -10.31
CA ARG A 83 5.23 17.08 -9.35
C ARG A 83 4.94 18.40 -10.06
N PRO A 84 4.16 19.32 -9.47
CA PRO A 84 3.90 20.64 -10.06
C PRO A 84 5.18 21.37 -10.47
N VAL A 85 6.18 21.36 -9.58
CA VAL A 85 7.51 21.95 -9.81
C VAL A 85 8.22 21.36 -11.04
N ALA A 86 8.02 20.07 -11.33
CA ALA A 86 8.64 19.42 -12.48
C ALA A 86 8.07 19.91 -13.82
N ARG A 87 6.94 20.61 -13.85
CA ARG A 87 6.46 21.27 -15.08
C ARG A 87 7.26 22.52 -15.43
N LYS A 88 7.92 23.15 -14.47
CA LYS A 88 8.78 24.32 -14.71
C LYS A 88 10.10 23.95 -15.40
N GLU A 89 10.45 22.67 -15.44
CA GLU A 89 11.62 22.19 -16.17
C GLU A 89 11.42 22.29 -17.69
N PRO A 90 12.50 22.41 -18.47
CA PRO A 90 12.42 22.42 -19.92
C PRO A 90 11.71 21.17 -20.47
N VAL A 91 10.75 21.37 -21.37
CA VAL A 91 9.94 20.32 -22.02
C VAL A 91 10.81 19.20 -22.60
N ASN A 92 11.99 19.54 -23.13
CA ASN A 92 12.95 18.58 -23.70
C ASN A 92 13.49 17.56 -22.69
N LYS A 93 13.61 17.92 -21.41
CA LYS A 93 13.99 16.97 -20.34
C LYS A 93 12.79 16.10 -19.94
N ILE A 94 11.60 16.71 -19.89
CA ILE A 94 10.37 16.09 -19.43
C ILE A 94 9.86 15.04 -20.41
N ILE A 95 9.92 15.31 -21.72
CA ILE A 95 9.39 14.39 -22.73
C ILE A 95 10.04 13.00 -22.68
N GLY A 96 11.36 12.95 -22.43
CA GLY A 96 12.07 11.69 -22.24
C GLY A 96 11.58 10.92 -21.01
N VAL A 97 11.20 11.63 -19.94
CA VAL A 97 10.65 11.05 -18.71
C VAL A 97 9.22 10.54 -18.95
N VAL A 98 8.37 11.33 -19.62
CA VAL A 98 7.00 10.95 -19.99
C VAL A 98 7.01 9.72 -20.89
N LYS A 99 7.87 9.68 -21.92
CA LYS A 99 8.04 8.49 -22.78
C LYS A 99 8.42 7.24 -21.99
N ARG A 100 9.36 7.35 -21.06
CA ARG A 100 9.77 6.22 -20.20
C ARG A 100 8.62 5.76 -19.30
N LEU A 101 7.87 6.69 -18.72
CA LEU A 101 6.68 6.39 -17.92
C LEU A 101 5.67 5.60 -18.75
N THR A 102 5.34 6.08 -19.95
CA THR A 102 4.37 5.46 -20.85
C THR A 102 4.84 4.08 -21.35
N LYS A 103 6.12 3.93 -21.69
CA LYS A 103 6.70 2.64 -22.11
C LYS A 103 6.72 1.61 -20.97
N ASN A 104 7.08 2.04 -19.76
CA ASN A 104 7.13 1.16 -18.58
C ASN A 104 5.72 0.79 -18.06
N ALA A 105 4.75 1.69 -18.22
CA ALA A 105 3.33 1.45 -17.99
C ALA A 105 2.80 0.32 -18.87
N VAL A 106 3.07 0.37 -20.18
CA VAL A 106 2.67 -0.67 -21.16
C VAL A 106 3.31 -2.03 -20.83
N ARG A 107 4.57 -2.02 -20.41
CA ARG A 107 5.32 -3.25 -20.04
C ARG A 107 4.75 -3.92 -18.79
N SER A 108 4.09 -3.16 -17.91
CA SER A 108 3.37 -3.65 -16.72
C SER A 108 2.00 -4.23 -17.11
N ARG A 109 2.02 -5.26 -17.95
CA ARG A 109 0.92 -5.87 -18.76
C ARG A 109 -0.34 -6.36 -18.03
N ARG A 110 -0.52 -6.13 -16.73
CA ARG A 110 -1.72 -6.53 -15.98
C ARG A 110 -2.59 -5.31 -15.69
N LYS A 111 -3.58 -5.09 -16.57
CA LYS A 111 -4.71 -4.15 -16.43
C LYS A 111 -4.39 -2.65 -16.55
N TRP A 112 -3.48 -2.25 -17.44
CA TRP A 112 -3.59 -0.90 -18.01
C TRP A 112 -4.73 -0.99 -19.02
N THR A 113 -5.86 -0.44 -18.62
CA THR A 113 -7.18 -0.65 -19.21
C THR A 113 -7.18 -0.35 -20.70
N LYS A 114 -8.06 -1.04 -21.44
CA LYS A 114 -8.33 -0.89 -22.89
C LYS A 114 -8.36 0.58 -23.39
N SER A 115 -8.63 1.55 -22.52
CA SER A 115 -8.61 2.99 -22.83
C SER A 115 -7.22 3.56 -23.18
N LEU A 116 -6.12 2.96 -22.70
CA LEU A 116 -4.74 3.29 -23.13
C LEU A 116 -4.30 2.53 -24.39
N MET A 117 -5.03 1.47 -24.77
CA MET A 117 -4.67 0.48 -25.79
C MET A 117 -5.31 0.74 -27.15
N ASN A 118 -6.27 1.67 -27.25
CA ASN A 118 -6.69 2.21 -28.55
C ASN A 118 -5.64 3.26 -28.91
N GLY A 119 -4.51 2.76 -29.41
CA GLY A 119 -3.28 3.50 -29.57
C GLY A 119 -3.40 4.65 -30.55
N GLU A 120 -3.39 5.84 -29.99
CA GLU A 120 -2.52 6.92 -30.45
C GLU A 120 -1.80 7.39 -29.19
N PHE A 121 -0.58 6.90 -28.98
CA PHE A 121 0.32 7.65 -28.11
C PHE A 121 0.43 9.01 -28.77
N ALA A 122 0.14 10.05 -28.00
CA ALA A 122 0.26 11.42 -28.47
C ALA A 122 1.62 11.60 -29.16
N SER A 123 1.64 12.27 -30.30
CA SER A 123 2.89 12.58 -30.99
C SER A 123 3.82 13.36 -30.06
N ASP A 124 5.11 13.37 -30.36
CA ASP A 124 6.08 14.13 -29.56
C ASP A 124 5.69 15.61 -29.51
N GLU A 125 5.10 16.10 -30.59
CA GLU A 125 4.62 17.45 -30.80
C GLU A 125 3.40 17.73 -29.90
N GLU A 126 2.41 16.83 -29.83
CA GLU A 126 1.24 16.96 -28.96
C GLU A 126 1.62 16.94 -27.47
N ILE A 127 2.56 16.07 -27.08
CA ILE A 127 3.06 16.05 -25.69
C ILE A 127 3.83 17.34 -25.40
N LYS A 128 4.68 17.81 -26.32
CA LYS A 128 5.42 19.06 -26.14
C LYS A 128 4.49 20.25 -25.97
N GLU A 129 3.43 20.30 -26.76
CA GLU A 129 2.45 21.37 -26.73
C GLU A 129 1.67 21.40 -25.40
N GLU A 130 1.12 20.26 -24.96
CA GLU A 130 0.37 20.19 -23.69
C GLU A 130 1.27 20.38 -22.45
N TRP A 131 2.56 20.07 -22.57
CA TRP A 131 3.54 20.25 -21.50
C TRP A 131 4.30 21.58 -21.57
N SER A 132 4.02 22.42 -22.56
CA SER A 132 4.71 23.70 -22.74
C SER A 132 4.45 24.66 -21.57
N VAL A 133 5.42 25.53 -21.32
CA VAL A 133 5.32 26.57 -20.28
C VAL A 133 4.20 27.56 -20.62
N GLU A 134 4.00 27.87 -21.90
CA GLU A 134 2.93 28.74 -22.39
C GLU A 134 1.54 28.19 -22.10
N LYS A 135 1.37 26.86 -22.17
CA LYS A 135 0.13 26.23 -21.78
C LYS A 135 0.03 26.01 -20.28
N GLN A 136 0.95 26.43 -19.41
CA GLN A 136 0.77 26.26 -17.97
C GLN A 136 -0.34 27.15 -17.43
N PRO A 137 -1.12 26.63 -16.47
CA PRO A 137 -2.05 27.47 -15.73
C PRO A 137 -1.30 28.39 -14.79
N ASP A 138 -1.87 29.57 -14.57
CA ASP A 138 -1.36 30.50 -13.58
C ASP A 138 -1.36 29.83 -12.19
N GLU A 139 -0.18 29.69 -11.58
CA GLU A 139 -0.04 28.99 -10.30
C GLU A 139 -0.75 29.75 -9.17
N ASP A 140 -0.85 31.09 -9.27
CA ASP A 140 -1.55 31.91 -8.29
C ASP A 140 -3.06 31.63 -8.27
N MET A 141 -3.60 31.11 -9.39
CA MET A 141 -4.99 30.66 -9.50
C MET A 141 -5.20 29.20 -9.04
N LEU A 142 -4.12 28.44 -8.83
CA LEU A 142 -4.17 27.04 -8.44
C LEU A 142 -3.77 26.88 -6.97
N GLN A 143 -4.73 27.03 -6.08
CA GLN A 143 -4.58 26.56 -4.70
C GLN A 143 -4.63 25.02 -4.70
N TRP A 144 -3.58 24.37 -4.19
CA TRP A 144 -3.53 22.91 -4.07
C TRP A 144 -2.82 22.48 -2.79
N GLU A 145 -3.44 21.55 -2.06
CA GLU A 145 -2.86 20.95 -0.85
C GLU A 145 -2.07 19.67 -1.15
N ASN A 146 -2.42 18.98 -2.25
CA ASN A 146 -1.81 17.72 -2.64
C ASN A 146 -1.76 17.55 -4.17
N ILE A 147 -1.00 16.54 -4.61
CA ILE A 147 -0.76 16.26 -6.04
C ILE A 147 -2.06 15.91 -6.79
N ASP A 148 -3.02 15.28 -6.13
CA ASP A 148 -4.29 14.88 -6.73
C ASP A 148 -5.18 16.11 -6.99
N ALA A 149 -5.23 17.04 -6.05
CA ALA A 149 -5.95 18.31 -6.17
C ALA A 149 -5.34 19.19 -7.28
N TYR A 150 -4.01 19.28 -7.33
CA TYR A 150 -3.32 19.98 -8.41
C TYR A 150 -3.72 19.44 -9.78
N TRP A 151 -3.57 18.13 -10.01
CA TRP A 151 -3.91 17.54 -11.29
C TRP A 151 -5.41 17.55 -11.57
N GLY A 152 -6.27 17.48 -10.55
CA GLY A 152 -7.70 17.68 -10.69
C GLY A 152 -8.02 19.03 -11.33
N ASN A 153 -7.45 20.10 -10.78
CA ASN A 153 -7.68 21.46 -11.27
C ASN A 153 -7.09 21.66 -12.67
N VAL A 154 -5.84 21.21 -12.90
CA VAL A 154 -5.18 21.31 -14.22
C VAL A 154 -5.99 20.60 -15.30
N LEU A 155 -6.45 19.36 -15.04
CA LEU A 155 -7.14 18.55 -16.04
C LEU A 155 -8.61 18.97 -16.28
N CYS A 156 -9.15 19.88 -15.45
CA CYS A 156 -10.45 20.50 -15.63
C CYS A 156 -10.41 21.75 -16.52
N LEU A 157 -9.22 22.22 -16.91
CA LEU A 157 -9.08 23.37 -17.81
C LEU A 157 -9.52 23.00 -19.23
N ASN A 158 -10.39 23.83 -19.78
CA ASN A 158 -10.84 23.72 -21.17
C ASN A 158 -10.01 24.65 -22.07
N ASP A 159 -9.84 24.24 -23.32
CA ASP A 159 -9.24 25.11 -24.33
C ASP A 159 -10.26 26.16 -24.74
N ILE A 160 -9.88 27.43 -24.60
CA ILE A 160 -10.74 28.59 -24.81
C ILE A 160 -11.20 28.66 -26.28
N ASN A 161 -10.42 28.10 -27.20
CA ASN A 161 -10.64 28.26 -28.64
C ASN A 161 -11.42 27.11 -29.30
N ILE A 162 -11.48 25.93 -28.69
CA ILE A 162 -11.97 24.70 -29.35
C ILE A 162 -13.10 24.02 -28.58
N GLY A 163 -13.39 24.43 -27.33
CA GLY A 163 -14.40 23.78 -26.49
C GLY A 163 -14.02 22.36 -26.03
N GLY A 164 -12.81 21.91 -26.38
CA GLY A 164 -12.21 20.65 -25.96
C GLY A 164 -11.42 20.78 -24.65
N LYS A 165 -10.97 19.65 -24.10
CA LYS A 165 -10.06 19.65 -22.94
C LYS A 165 -8.70 20.17 -23.36
N ARG A 166 -8.14 21.13 -22.61
CA ARG A 166 -6.81 21.71 -22.84
C ARG A 166 -5.66 20.68 -22.76
N TYR A 167 -5.89 19.60 -22.03
CA TYR A 167 -4.89 18.58 -21.68
C TYR A 167 -5.43 17.17 -21.86
N TYR A 168 -5.74 16.81 -23.10
CA TYR A 168 -6.37 15.53 -23.41
C TYR A 168 -5.41 14.36 -23.19
N HIS A 169 -4.19 14.44 -23.74
CA HIS A 169 -3.21 13.36 -23.67
C HIS A 169 -2.57 13.27 -22.28
N LEU A 170 -2.24 14.42 -21.72
CA LEU A 170 -1.77 14.63 -20.36
C LEU A 170 -2.74 14.04 -19.33
N SER A 171 -4.04 14.28 -19.49
CA SER A 171 -5.07 13.69 -18.62
C SER A 171 -4.97 12.17 -18.56
N LYS A 172 -4.76 11.48 -19.70
CA LYS A 172 -4.67 10.02 -19.73
C LYS A 172 -3.43 9.53 -18.97
N ILE A 173 -2.28 10.18 -19.20
CA ILE A 173 -0.99 9.80 -18.60
C ILE A 173 -1.02 10.01 -17.09
N VAL A 174 -1.44 11.20 -16.65
CA VAL A 174 -1.50 11.58 -15.23
C VAL A 174 -2.46 10.68 -14.46
N LYS A 175 -3.69 10.49 -14.97
CA LYS A 175 -4.66 9.61 -14.30
C LYS A 175 -4.12 8.18 -14.17
N ALA A 176 -3.50 7.66 -15.21
CA ALA A 176 -2.97 6.31 -15.18
C ALA A 176 -1.80 6.17 -14.20
N ALA A 177 -0.96 7.21 -14.08
CA ALA A 177 0.16 7.23 -13.15
C ALA A 177 -0.29 7.40 -11.68
N LEU A 178 -1.24 8.28 -11.39
CA LEU A 178 -1.81 8.47 -10.05
C LEU A 178 -2.60 7.22 -9.58
N CYS A 179 -3.18 6.44 -10.50
CA CYS A 179 -3.83 5.17 -10.15
C CYS A 179 -2.85 4.10 -9.63
N LEU A 180 -1.53 4.24 -9.83
CA LEU A 180 -0.56 3.23 -9.41
C LEU A 180 -0.25 3.26 -7.91
N SER A 181 -0.20 4.46 -7.31
CA SER A 181 0.01 4.61 -5.85
C SER A 181 -1.16 4.01 -5.07
N HIS A 182 -2.36 4.04 -5.65
CA HIS A 182 -3.58 3.52 -5.06
C HIS A 182 -3.65 1.99 -5.02
N ARG A 183 -2.65 1.23 -5.49
CA ARG A 183 -2.78 -0.25 -5.51
C ARG A 183 -2.77 -0.92 -4.13
N GLN A 184 -2.20 -0.30 -3.09
CA GLN A 184 -2.20 -0.91 -1.74
C GLN A 184 -3.17 -0.32 -0.74
N ALA A 185 -3.69 0.89 -0.94
CA ALA A 185 -4.69 1.44 -0.02
C ALA A 185 -6.02 0.65 0.01
N PRO A 186 -6.58 0.17 -1.13
CA PRO A 186 -7.77 -0.68 -1.15
C PRO A 186 -7.52 -2.06 -0.55
N VAL A 187 -6.33 -2.63 -0.79
CA VAL A 187 -5.95 -3.94 -0.25
C VAL A 187 -5.73 -3.83 1.26
N GLY A 188 -5.03 -2.80 1.73
CA GLY A 188 -4.87 -2.47 3.14
C GLY A 188 -6.21 -2.20 3.83
N ARG A 189 -7.08 -1.40 3.22
CA ARG A 189 -8.47 -1.18 3.68
C ARG A 189 -9.24 -2.51 3.72
N GLY A 190 -9.07 -3.36 2.72
CA GLY A 190 -9.61 -4.72 2.68
C GLY A 190 -9.14 -5.56 3.86
N PHE A 191 -7.84 -5.56 4.15
CA PHE A 191 -7.26 -6.23 5.31
C PHE A 191 -7.79 -5.68 6.63
N SER A 192 -7.92 -4.36 6.79
CA SER A 192 -8.50 -3.76 8.00
C SER A 192 -9.97 -4.17 8.21
N VAL A 193 -10.76 -4.23 7.13
CA VAL A 193 -12.14 -4.69 7.20
C VAL A 193 -12.20 -6.19 7.55
N ASN A 194 -11.35 -7.01 6.94
CA ASN A 194 -11.26 -8.43 7.25
C ASN A 194 -10.82 -8.66 8.70
N LYS A 195 -9.81 -7.91 9.19
CA LYS A 195 -9.36 -7.94 10.59
C LYS A 195 -10.50 -7.64 11.54
N ARG A 196 -11.30 -6.59 11.27
CA ARG A 196 -12.48 -6.26 12.09
C ARG A 196 -13.53 -7.38 12.08
N MET A 197 -13.75 -8.03 10.93
CA MET A 197 -14.66 -9.17 10.82
C MET A 197 -14.17 -10.41 11.60
N MET A 198 -12.86 -10.65 11.60
CA MET A 198 -12.24 -11.81 12.25
C MET A 198 -11.98 -11.60 13.75
N SER A 199 -12.12 -10.38 14.28
CA SER A 199 -11.78 -10.04 15.67
C SER A 199 -12.53 -10.88 16.71
N TYR A 200 -13.71 -11.42 16.36
CA TYR A 200 -14.52 -12.28 17.23
C TYR A 200 -14.65 -13.73 16.71
N ARG A 201 -13.98 -14.06 15.60
CA ARG A 201 -14.07 -15.36 14.91
C ARG A 201 -12.73 -15.71 14.26
N ALA A 202 -11.75 -16.08 15.09
CA ALA A 202 -10.37 -16.28 14.66
C ALA A 202 -10.19 -17.44 13.64
N ARG A 203 -11.14 -18.39 13.57
CA ARG A 203 -11.10 -19.58 12.70
C ARG A 203 -12.20 -19.58 11.64
N MET A 204 -12.29 -18.52 10.84
CA MET A 204 -13.22 -18.49 9.71
C MET A 204 -12.60 -19.08 8.44
N ALA A 205 -13.36 -19.93 7.75
CA ALA A 205 -12.98 -20.39 6.42
C ALA A 205 -12.97 -19.23 5.41
N GLN A 206 -12.11 -19.31 4.40
CA GLN A 206 -11.96 -18.30 3.37
C GLN A 206 -13.29 -18.00 2.65
N THR A 207 -14.09 -19.02 2.35
CA THR A 207 -15.40 -18.90 1.69
C THR A 207 -16.37 -18.05 2.51
N THR A 208 -16.36 -18.20 3.83
CA THR A 208 -17.19 -17.41 4.75
C THR A 208 -16.74 -15.95 4.78
N ILE A 209 -15.43 -15.69 4.78
CA ILE A 209 -14.88 -14.32 4.72
C ILE A 209 -15.31 -13.65 3.40
N VAL A 210 -15.19 -14.36 2.28
CA VAL A 210 -15.62 -13.86 0.96
C VAL A 210 -17.12 -13.57 0.95
N GLY A 211 -17.95 -14.48 1.44
CA GLY A 211 -19.41 -14.29 1.51
C GLY A 211 -19.81 -13.06 2.34
N LEU A 212 -19.25 -12.91 3.55
CA LEU A 212 -19.50 -11.73 4.39
C LEU A 212 -19.01 -10.44 3.72
N ARG A 213 -17.91 -10.51 2.96
CA ARG A 213 -17.39 -9.35 2.24
C ARG A 213 -18.34 -8.91 1.13
N LEU A 214 -18.84 -9.85 0.33
CA LEU A 214 -19.79 -9.60 -0.74
C LEU A 214 -21.07 -8.95 -0.22
N ILE A 215 -21.64 -9.49 0.86
CA ILE A 215 -22.84 -8.93 1.49
C ILE A 215 -22.57 -7.51 1.98
N LYS A 216 -21.50 -7.30 2.75
CA LYS A 216 -21.17 -5.97 3.30
C LYS A 216 -20.89 -4.94 2.22
N ASP A 217 -20.19 -5.31 1.16
CA ASP A 217 -19.88 -4.40 0.06
C ASP A 217 -21.11 -4.11 -0.79
N SER A 218 -22.06 -5.05 -0.90
CA SER A 218 -23.37 -4.82 -1.52
C SER A 218 -24.21 -3.82 -0.72
N VAL A 219 -24.37 -4.05 0.58
CA VAL A 219 -25.13 -3.15 1.48
C VAL A 219 -24.53 -1.75 1.54
N LYS A 220 -23.20 -1.63 1.40
CA LYS A 220 -22.52 -0.32 1.37
C LYS A 220 -22.72 0.46 0.06
N LYS A 221 -23.03 -0.22 -1.05
CA LYS A 221 -23.30 0.43 -2.33
C LYS A 221 -24.71 1.00 -2.39
N GLU A 222 -25.62 0.40 -1.65
CA GLU A 222 -26.98 0.89 -1.47
C GLU A 222 -27.03 1.90 -0.31
N ASN A 223 -28.02 2.79 -0.32
CA ASN A 223 -28.32 3.60 0.84
C ASN A 223 -28.79 2.68 1.97
N ILE A 224 -28.16 2.75 3.14
CA ILE A 224 -28.49 1.91 4.31
C ILE A 224 -29.96 2.06 4.71
N SER A 225 -30.56 3.23 4.42
CA SER A 225 -31.97 3.52 4.65
C SER A 225 -32.93 2.80 3.70
N GLU A 226 -32.46 2.33 2.54
CA GLU A 226 -33.26 1.63 1.53
C GLU A 226 -33.10 0.10 1.60
N THR A 227 -32.10 -0.39 2.33
CA THR A 227 -31.88 -1.84 2.48
C THR A 227 -32.95 -2.46 3.39
N VAL A 228 -34.00 -3.01 2.79
CA VAL A 228 -35.08 -3.69 3.53
C VAL A 228 -34.60 -5.04 4.07
N ILE A 229 -34.42 -5.13 5.38
CA ILE A 229 -34.16 -6.41 6.06
C ILE A 229 -35.49 -7.15 6.24
N THR A 230 -35.69 -8.23 5.49
CA THR A 230 -36.93 -9.01 5.58
C THR A 230 -36.97 -9.88 6.85
N LYS A 231 -38.19 -10.23 7.30
CA LYS A 231 -38.39 -11.15 8.43
C LYS A 231 -37.76 -12.52 8.18
N GLU A 232 -37.76 -12.97 6.93
CA GLU A 232 -37.14 -14.24 6.51
C GLU A 232 -35.63 -14.22 6.71
N MET A 233 -34.95 -13.13 6.36
CA MET A 233 -33.52 -12.96 6.60
C MET A 233 -33.17 -13.03 8.09
N ILE A 234 -34.02 -12.42 8.94
CA ILE A 234 -33.86 -12.47 10.40
C ILE A 234 -34.03 -13.90 10.91
N ASN A 235 -35.05 -14.62 10.44
CA ASN A 235 -35.29 -16.00 10.83
C ASN A 235 -34.15 -16.92 10.38
N PHE A 236 -33.70 -16.80 9.14
CA PHE A 236 -32.57 -17.56 8.61
C PHE A 236 -31.28 -17.32 9.42
N TYR A 237 -31.02 -16.07 9.81
CA TYR A 237 -29.88 -15.76 10.68
C TYR A 237 -30.01 -16.40 12.06
N ARG A 238 -31.20 -16.36 12.67
CA ARG A 238 -31.45 -16.96 13.99
C ARG A 238 -31.27 -18.48 13.95
N GLU A 239 -31.78 -19.14 12.92
CA GLU A 239 -31.62 -20.58 12.70
C GLU A 239 -30.16 -20.96 12.48
N ALA A 240 -29.44 -20.24 11.61
CA ALA A 240 -28.02 -20.48 11.37
C ALA A 240 -27.19 -20.30 12.65
N ARG A 241 -27.50 -19.29 13.47
CA ARG A 241 -26.87 -19.09 14.78
C ARG A 241 -27.18 -20.22 15.76
N SER A 242 -28.42 -20.71 15.77
CA SER A 242 -28.83 -21.82 16.62
C SER A 242 -28.08 -23.11 16.25
N LYS A 243 -28.04 -23.45 14.95
CA LYS A 243 -27.28 -24.60 14.42
C LYS A 243 -25.80 -24.51 14.76
N TYR A 244 -25.18 -23.36 14.54
CA TYR A 244 -23.77 -23.15 14.88
C TYR A 244 -23.49 -23.33 16.38
N LYS A 245 -24.37 -22.82 17.25
CA LYS A 245 -24.22 -22.97 18.70
C LYS A 245 -24.37 -24.44 19.11
N ALA A 246 -25.28 -25.18 18.49
CA ALA A 246 -25.44 -26.62 18.72
C ALA A 246 -24.18 -27.41 18.30
N GLU A 247 -23.64 -27.15 17.11
CA GLU A 247 -22.40 -27.78 16.63
C GLU A 247 -21.20 -27.46 17.53
N LEU A 248 -21.08 -26.23 18.04
CA LEU A 248 -20.01 -25.84 18.95
C LEU A 248 -20.06 -26.66 20.25
N LEU A 249 -21.24 -26.77 20.87
CA LEU A 249 -21.45 -27.56 22.08
C LEU A 249 -21.19 -29.05 21.84
N GLU A 250 -21.59 -29.57 20.68
CA GLU A 250 -21.32 -30.95 20.30
C GLU A 250 -19.80 -31.19 20.15
N ASN A 251 -19.07 -30.30 19.49
CA ASN A 251 -17.62 -30.41 19.34
C ASN A 251 -16.88 -30.30 20.67
N GLU A 252 -17.26 -29.35 21.53
CA GLU A 252 -16.71 -29.24 22.89
C GLU A 252 -16.95 -30.53 23.71
N SER A 253 -18.12 -31.16 23.53
CA SER A 253 -18.41 -32.43 24.21
C SER A 253 -17.58 -33.59 23.66
N LYS A 254 -17.29 -33.62 22.35
CA LYS A 254 -16.44 -34.62 21.71
C LYS A 254 -14.98 -34.46 22.12
N GLU A 255 -14.47 -33.23 22.18
CA GLU A 255 -13.11 -32.94 22.68
C GLU A 255 -12.96 -33.36 24.15
N LYS A 256 -13.92 -33.04 25.01
CA LYS A 256 -13.92 -33.50 26.42
C LYS A 256 -13.94 -35.04 26.54
N LYS A 257 -14.69 -35.74 25.69
CA LYS A 257 -14.71 -37.22 25.67
C LYS A 257 -13.37 -37.80 25.21
N LEU A 258 -12.72 -37.20 24.21
CA LEU A 258 -11.40 -37.60 23.73
C LEU A 258 -10.31 -37.37 24.80
N ASP A 259 -10.39 -36.29 25.57
CA ASP A 259 -9.47 -36.03 26.69
C ASP A 259 -9.68 -36.99 27.87
N ILE A 260 -10.90 -37.47 28.08
CA ILE A 260 -11.19 -38.51 29.08
C ILE A 260 -10.60 -39.86 28.64
N VAL A 261 -10.77 -40.25 27.37
CA VAL A 261 -10.22 -41.49 26.82
C VAL A 261 -8.68 -41.51 26.86
N LYS A 262 -8.03 -40.36 26.64
CA LYS A 262 -6.56 -40.23 26.79
C LYS A 262 -6.06 -40.26 28.25
N LYS A 263 -6.95 -40.07 29.23
CA LYS A 263 -6.63 -40.07 30.66
C LYS A 263 -6.94 -41.38 31.38
N VAL A 264 -7.58 -42.35 30.72
CA VAL A 264 -7.70 -43.70 31.25
C VAL A 264 -6.34 -44.38 31.04
N PRO A 265 -5.57 -44.71 32.09
CA PRO A 265 -4.37 -45.52 31.94
C PRO A 265 -4.82 -46.90 31.47
N GLU A 266 -4.14 -47.47 30.49
CA GLU A 266 -4.20 -48.92 30.25
C GLU A 266 -3.79 -49.61 31.55
N CYS A 267 -4.76 -50.10 32.31
CA CYS A 267 -4.50 -51.03 33.40
C CYS A 267 -4.01 -52.34 32.77
N VAL A 268 -2.70 -52.55 32.82
CA VAL A 268 -2.06 -53.87 32.75
C VAL A 268 -2.02 -54.46 34.15
#